data_AF-A0A9D7G796-F1
#
_entry.id   AF-A0A9D7G796-F1
#
_cell.length_a   1.000
_cell.length_b   1.000
_cell.length_c   1.000
_cell.angle_alpha   90.00
_cell.angle_beta   90.00
_cell.angle_gamma   90.00
#
_symmetry.space_group_name_H-M   'P 1'
#
loop_
_entity.id
_entity.type
_entity.pdbx_description
1 polymer ?
#
loop_
_entity_poly.entity_id
_entity_poly.type
_entity_poly.pdbx_seq_one_letter_code
_entity_poly.pdbx_strand_id
1 'polypeptide(L)'
;MKHTATNSIGRIAQWALMGLGVLFTIMIFTGSDLGIDGGLWVTYIAMAVATVAAVGFSVTGLTRKSLIGIGAFVGLLLVAYLISDGSDAGKYNITEGASKWIGAGLITMYVALIGAIGAIVYGEVTRMLK
;
A
#
# COMPACT_ATOMS: atom_id res chain seq x y z
N MET A 1 23.04 9.33 12.99
CA MET A 1 22.59 8.81 11.67
C MET A 1 23.75 8.93 10.71
N LYS A 2 24.46 7.84 10.42
CA LYS A 2 25.51 7.85 9.39
C LYS A 2 24.79 7.88 8.04
N HIS A 3 24.78 9.03 7.36
CA HIS A 3 24.44 9.08 5.95
C HIS A 3 25.45 8.20 5.22
N THR A 4 25.06 6.97 4.90
CA THR A 4 25.81 6.13 3.97
C THR A 4 25.82 6.89 2.66
N ALA A 5 26.97 7.46 2.29
CA ALA A 5 27.11 8.18 1.04
C ALA A 5 26.65 7.26 -0.09
N THR A 6 25.63 7.68 -0.85
CA THR A 6 25.19 6.95 -2.04
C THR A 6 26.41 6.67 -2.89
N ASN A 7 26.68 5.38 -3.15
CA ASN A 7 27.77 4.94 -4.04
C ASN A 7 27.71 5.75 -5.33
N SER A 8 28.87 6.04 -5.95
CA SER A 8 28.96 6.95 -7.11
C SER A 8 27.94 6.64 -8.23
N ILE A 9 27.59 5.36 -8.39
CA ILE A 9 26.56 4.87 -9.32
C ILE A 9 25.17 5.45 -9.02
N GLY A 10 24.74 5.47 -7.76
CA GLY A 10 23.42 5.99 -7.39
C GLY A 10 23.32 7.51 -7.57
N ARG A 11 24.41 8.24 -7.35
CA ARG A 11 24.47 9.69 -7.64
C ARG A 11 24.32 9.96 -9.13
N ILE A 12 25.01 9.19 -9.98
CA ILE A 12 24.92 9.33 -11.44
C ILE A 12 23.49 9.02 -11.91
N ALA A 13 22.86 7.97 -11.39
CA ALA A 13 21.48 7.64 -11.72
C ALA A 13 20.50 8.76 -11.31
N GLN A 14 20.68 9.36 -10.13
CA GLN A 14 19.87 10.50 -9.68
C GLN A 14 20.00 11.72 -10.60
N TRP A 15 21.22 12.06 -11.04
CA TRP A 15 21.44 13.15 -11.98
C TRP A 15 20.83 12.86 -13.36
N ALA A 16 20.91 11.63 -13.85
CA ALA A 16 20.28 11.22 -15.10
C ALA A 16 18.75 11.33 -15.05
N LEU A 17 18.13 10.88 -13.95
CA LEU A 17 16.67 11.00 -13.73
C LEU A 17 16.20 12.46 -13.68
N MET A 18 16.93 13.33 -12.98
CA MET A 18 16.62 14.75 -12.92
C MET A 18 16.74 15.42 -14.30
N GLY A 19 17.81 15.13 -15.04
CA GLY A 19 18.01 15.67 -16.39
C GLY A 19 16.92 15.22 -17.37
N LEU A 20 16.52 13.95 -17.30
CA LEU A 20 15.46 13.39 -18.12
C LEU A 20 14.10 14.03 -17.81
N GLY A 21 13.78 14.29 -16.54
CA GLY A 21 12.56 15.00 -16.15
C GLY A 21 12.49 16.45 -16.65
N VAL A 22 13.60 17.19 -16.56
CA VAL A 22 13.68 18.57 -17.08
C VAL A 22 13.56 18.60 -18.61
N LEU A 23 14.20 17.65 -19.30
CA LEU A 23 14.10 17.50 -20.76
C LEU A 23 12.65 17.30 -21.21
N PHE A 24 11.95 16.32 -20.62
CA PHE A 24 10.55 16.06 -20.98
C PHE A 24 9.63 17.25 -20.68
N THR A 25 9.89 17.96 -19.57
CA THR A 25 9.14 19.18 -19.23
C THR A 25 9.30 20.25 -20.31
N ILE A 26 10.53 20.53 -20.75
CA ILE A 26 10.80 21.49 -21.82
C ILE A 26 10.13 21.05 -23.12
N MET A 27 10.24 19.76 -23.46
CA MET A 27 9.64 19.19 -24.68
C MET A 27 8.11 19.28 -24.70
N ILE A 28 7.45 19.19 -23.55
CA ILE A 28 6.01 19.38 -23.42
C ILE A 28 5.65 20.86 -23.62
N PHE A 29 6.40 21.78 -23.02
CA PHE A 29 6.15 23.23 -23.17
C PHE A 29 6.42 23.74 -24.59
N THR A 30 7.29 23.08 -25.36
CA THR A 30 7.54 23.40 -26.77
C THR A 30 6.53 22.75 -27.72
N GLY A 31 5.53 22.03 -27.21
CA GLY A 31 4.45 21.44 -28.00
C GLY A 31 4.90 20.24 -28.85
N SER A 32 5.96 19.54 -28.47
CA SER A 32 6.43 18.36 -29.19
C SER A 32 5.67 17.10 -28.76
N ASP A 33 5.17 16.32 -29.73
CA ASP A 33 4.44 15.07 -29.48
C ASP A 33 5.31 14.05 -28.72
N LEU A 34 6.62 14.03 -29.00
CA LEU A 34 7.60 13.22 -28.28
C LEU A 34 7.73 13.58 -26.79
N GLY A 35 7.43 14.82 -26.41
CA GLY A 35 7.44 15.24 -25.00
C GLY A 35 6.31 14.60 -24.20
N ILE A 36 5.13 14.53 -24.80
CA ILE A 36 3.93 13.96 -24.17
C ILE A 36 3.99 12.44 -24.18
N ASP A 37 4.18 11.83 -25.36
CA ASP A 37 4.22 10.37 -25.48
C ASP A 37 5.43 9.78 -24.76
N GLY A 38 6.60 10.39 -24.91
CA GLY A 38 7.82 9.96 -24.23
C GLY A 38 7.72 10.08 -22.71
N GLY A 39 7.16 11.18 -22.20
CA GLY A 39 6.93 11.37 -20.76
C GLY A 39 5.94 10.35 -20.17
N LEU A 40 4.91 10.00 -20.94
CA LEU A 40 3.91 9.00 -20.55
C LEU A 40 4.54 7.60 -20.45
N TRP A 41 5.32 7.19 -21.45
CA TRP A 41 6.02 5.91 -21.44
C TRP A 41 7.03 5.79 -20.30
N VAL A 42 7.81 6.85 -20.03
CA VAL A 42 8.74 6.88 -18.90
C VAL A 42 8.00 6.70 -17.57
N THR A 43 6.85 7.35 -17.41
CA THR A 43 6.04 7.24 -16.20
C THR A 43 5.47 5.82 -16.04
N TYR A 44 4.99 5.20 -17.11
CA TYR A 44 4.51 3.82 -17.08
C TYR A 44 5.61 2.82 -16.72
N ILE A 45 6.80 2.98 -17.29
CA ILE A 45 7.94 2.12 -16.96
C ILE A 45 8.36 2.33 -15.50
N ALA A 46 8.47 3.58 -15.05
CA ALA A 46 8.82 3.89 -13.67
C ALA A 46 7.81 3.31 -12.67
N MET A 47 6.51 3.45 -12.96
CA MET A 47 5.44 2.85 -12.17
C MET A 47 5.54 1.32 -12.15
N ALA A 48 5.72 0.69 -13.31
CA ALA A 48 5.86 -0.77 -13.39
C ALA A 48 7.07 -1.28 -12.59
N VAL A 49 8.23 -0.63 -12.72
CA VAL A 49 9.43 -0.97 -11.95
C VAL A 49 9.22 -0.74 -10.46
N ALA A 50 8.58 0.36 -10.07
CA ALA A 50 8.26 0.64 -8.67
C ALA A 50 7.30 -0.41 -8.09
N THR A 51 6.28 -0.83 -8.84
CA THR A 51 5.36 -1.89 -8.42
C THR A 51 6.09 -3.22 -8.26
N VAL A 52 6.90 -3.63 -9.25
CA VAL A 52 7.69 -4.87 -9.17
C VAL A 52 8.67 -4.83 -8.02
N ALA A 53 9.36 -3.71 -7.80
CA ALA A 53 10.25 -3.54 -6.67
C ALA A 53 9.49 -3.59 -5.35
N ALA A 54 8.37 -2.88 -5.22
CA ALA A 54 7.56 -2.86 -4.01
C ALA A 54 7.06 -4.27 -3.64
N VAL A 55 6.51 -5.00 -4.61
CA VAL A 55 6.05 -6.39 -4.39
C VAL A 55 7.23 -7.33 -4.14
N GLY A 56 8.29 -7.24 -4.95
CA GLY A 56 9.46 -8.09 -4.84
C GLY A 56 10.17 -7.94 -3.49
N PHE A 57 10.43 -6.71 -3.06
CA PHE A 57 11.01 -6.45 -1.75
C PHE A 57 10.09 -6.86 -0.61
N SER A 58 8.78 -6.64 -0.74
CA SER A 58 7.80 -7.07 0.27
C SER A 58 7.90 -8.57 0.51
N VAL A 59 7.99 -9.39 -0.55
CA VAL A 59 8.11 -10.86 -0.44
C VAL A 59 9.44 -11.28 0.18
N THR A 60 10.57 -10.65 -0.20
CA THR A 60 11.88 -10.99 0.38
C THR A 60 12.01 -10.63 1.86
N GLY A 61 11.24 -9.65 2.34
CA GLY A 61 11.22 -9.21 3.73
C GLY A 61 10.23 -9.97 4.63
N LEU A 62 9.53 -10.98 4.11
CA LEU A 62 8.55 -11.73 4.88
C LEU A 62 9.24 -12.56 5.97
N THR A 63 8.99 -12.19 7.23
CA THR A 63 9.41 -12.98 8.39
C THR A 63 8.26 -13.86 8.89
N ARG A 64 8.57 -14.87 9.71
CA ARG A 64 7.52 -15.68 10.39
C ARG A 64 6.51 -14.79 11.14
N LYS A 65 6.96 -13.69 11.74
CA LYS A 65 6.09 -12.73 12.44
C LYS A 65 5.17 -11.98 11.48
N SER A 66 5.70 -11.54 10.33
CA SER A 66 4.91 -10.93 9.26
C SER A 66 3.83 -11.88 8.75
N LEU A 67 4.18 -13.17 8.56
CA LEU A 67 3.25 -14.21 8.14
C LEU A 67 2.14 -14.48 9.15
N ILE A 68 2.46 -14.49 10.45
CA ILE A 68 1.47 -14.62 11.52
C ILE A 68 0.53 -13.41 11.51
N GLY A 69 1.05 -12.20 11.34
CA GLY A 69 0.22 -10.99 11.24
C GLY A 69 -0.74 -11.03 10.05
N ILE A 70 -0.23 -11.38 8.86
CA ILE A 70 -1.05 -11.54 7.64
C ILE A 70 -2.09 -12.65 7.85
N GLY A 71 -1.67 -13.81 8.36
CA GLY A 71 -2.55 -14.95 8.59
C GLY A 71 -3.63 -14.65 9.63
N ALA A 72 -3.31 -13.93 10.71
CA ALA A 72 -4.27 -13.49 11.71
C ALA A 72 -5.30 -12.51 11.12
N PHE A 73 -4.87 -11.58 10.26
CA PHE A 73 -5.76 -10.66 9.58
C PHE A 73 -6.68 -11.37 8.58
N VAL A 74 -6.14 -12.28 7.77
CA VAL A 74 -6.93 -13.10 6.84
C VAL A 74 -7.93 -13.98 7.60
N GLY A 75 -7.49 -14.61 8.70
CA GLY A 75 -8.36 -15.39 9.58
C GLY A 75 -9.49 -14.55 10.16
N LEU A 76 -9.19 -13.33 10.62
CA LEU A 76 -10.20 -12.39 11.09
C LEU A 76 -11.21 -12.02 10.00
N LEU A 77 -10.73 -11.75 8.78
CA LEU A 77 -11.58 -11.42 7.64
C LEU A 77 -12.51 -12.59 7.28
N LEU A 78 -12.01 -13.83 7.31
CA LEU A 78 -12.82 -15.03 7.08
C LEU A 78 -13.90 -15.19 8.16
N VAL A 79 -13.55 -15.02 9.44
CA VAL A 79 -14.52 -15.06 10.54
C VAL A 79 -15.57 -13.97 10.38
N ALA A 80 -15.16 -12.75 10.03
CA ALA A 80 -16.07 -11.64 9.77
C ALA A 80 -16.99 -11.91 8.57
N TYR A 81 -16.48 -12.55 7.51
CA TYR A 81 -17.29 -12.94 6.35
C TYR A 81 -18.30 -14.05 6.66
N LEU A 82 -17.97 -14.99 7.54
CA LEU A 82 -18.90 -16.03 7.99
C LEU A 82 -20.03 -15.48 8.87
N ILE A 83 -19.73 -14.44 9.67
CA ILE A 83 -20.71 -13.80 10.55
C ILE A 83 -21.54 -12.75 9.80
N SER A 84 -20.98 -12.11 8.76
CA SER A 84 -21.69 -11.12 7.98
C SER A 84 -22.86 -11.74 7.23
N ASP A 85 -24.01 -11.09 7.36
CA ASP A 85 -25.21 -11.39 6.57
C ASP A 85 -25.35 -10.39 5.41
N GLY A 86 -26.02 -10.80 4.34
CA GLY A 86 -26.31 -9.99 3.15
C GLY A 86 -27.67 -9.30 3.20
N SER A 87 -28.34 -9.30 4.36
CA SER A 87 -29.71 -8.80 4.53
C SER A 87 -29.90 -7.31 4.25
N ASP A 88 -28.82 -6.52 4.26
CA ASP A 88 -28.83 -5.10 3.87
C ASP A 88 -28.94 -4.90 2.34
N ALA A 89 -28.83 -5.96 1.55
CA ALA A 89 -28.92 -5.91 0.08
C ALA A 89 -30.18 -5.22 -0.45
N GLY A 90 -31.33 -5.55 0.14
CA GLY A 90 -32.62 -4.96 -0.24
C GLY A 90 -32.75 -3.48 0.11
N LYS A 91 -32.02 -3.01 1.11
CA LYS A 91 -32.05 -1.61 1.57
C LYS A 91 -31.19 -0.70 0.70
N TYR A 92 -30.12 -1.23 0.13
CA TYR A 92 -29.15 -0.45 -0.66
C TYR A 92 -29.18 -0.76 -2.16
N ASN A 93 -30.14 -1.56 -2.64
CA ASN A 93 -30.26 -1.95 -4.05
C ASN A 93 -28.97 -2.59 -4.62
N ILE A 94 -28.26 -3.33 -3.77
CA ILE A 94 -27.01 -4.01 -4.09
C ILE A 94 -27.21 -5.52 -4.09
N THR A 95 -26.38 -6.26 -4.81
CA THR A 95 -26.37 -7.72 -4.77
C THR A 95 -26.03 -8.22 -3.36
N GLU A 96 -26.67 -9.29 -2.92
CA GLU A 96 -26.45 -9.96 -1.62
C GLU A 96 -24.96 -10.28 -1.35
N GLY A 97 -24.24 -10.72 -2.38
CA GLY A 97 -22.80 -10.95 -2.30
C GLY A 97 -22.00 -9.67 -1.98
N ALA A 98 -22.33 -8.55 -2.61
CA ALA A 98 -21.64 -7.27 -2.34
C ALA A 98 -21.95 -6.76 -0.94
N SER A 99 -23.20 -6.87 -0.50
CA SER A 99 -23.62 -6.51 0.87
C SER A 99 -22.83 -7.31 1.92
N LYS A 100 -22.69 -8.62 1.72
CA LYS A 100 -21.94 -9.49 2.62
C LYS A 100 -20.45 -9.16 2.69
N TRP A 101 -19.82 -8.79 1.58
CA TRP A 101 -18.42 -8.35 1.58
C TRP A 101 -18.23 -7.01 2.30
N ILE A 102 -19.17 -6.09 2.14
CA ILE A 102 -19.15 -4.80 2.83
C ILE A 102 -19.32 -5.01 4.34
N GLY A 103 -20.29 -5.83 4.76
CA GLY A 103 -20.51 -6.16 6.17
C GLY A 103 -19.32 -6.87 6.80
N ALA A 104 -18.71 -7.82 6.08
CA ALA A 104 -17.48 -8.48 6.52
C ALA A 104 -16.32 -7.49 6.71
N GLY A 105 -16.14 -6.55 5.78
CA GLY A 105 -15.15 -5.49 5.89
C GLY A 105 -15.39 -4.58 7.09
N LEU A 106 -16.66 -4.23 7.34
CA LEU A 106 -17.05 -3.36 8.46
C LEU A 106 -16.80 -4.04 9.81
N ILE A 107 -17.20 -5.32 9.96
CA ILE A 107 -16.94 -6.13 11.15
C ILE A 107 -15.43 -6.27 11.39
N THR A 108 -14.66 -6.59 10.34
CA THR A 108 -13.20 -6.70 10.42
C THR A 108 -12.57 -5.39 10.91
N MET A 109 -13.04 -4.26 10.39
CA MET A 109 -12.57 -2.94 10.78
C MET A 109 -12.88 -2.62 12.24
N TYR A 110 -14.10 -2.91 12.72
CA TYR A 110 -14.47 -2.66 14.12
C TYR A 110 -13.67 -3.52 15.09
N VAL A 111 -13.47 -4.80 14.79
CA VAL A 111 -12.67 -5.69 15.63
C VAL A 111 -11.20 -5.23 15.67
N ALA A 112 -10.63 -4.89 14.51
CA ALA A 112 -9.27 -4.38 14.43
C ALA A 112 -9.12 -3.05 15.17
N LEU A 113 -10.11 -2.16 15.10
CA LEU A 113 -10.10 -0.87 15.78
C LEU A 113 -10.12 -1.02 17.31
N ILE A 114 -11.01 -1.86 17.85
CA ILE A 114 -11.05 -2.15 19.29
C ILE A 114 -9.72 -2.81 19.73
N GLY A 115 -9.22 -3.76 18.95
CA GLY A 115 -7.92 -4.39 19.19
C GLY A 115 -6.76 -3.41 19.21
N ALA A 116 -6.73 -2.46 18.27
CA ALA A 116 -5.71 -1.42 18.20
C ALA A 116 -5.76 -0.48 19.41
N ILE A 117 -6.95 -0.01 19.80
CA ILE A 117 -7.13 0.81 21.00
C ILE A 117 -6.63 0.06 22.23
N GLY A 118 -7.04 -1.20 22.40
CA GLY A 118 -6.58 -2.03 23.53
C GLY A 118 -5.05 -2.22 23.55
N ALA A 119 -4.44 -2.46 22.38
CA ALA A 119 -2.98 -2.61 22.26
C ALA A 119 -2.23 -1.32 22.62
N ILE A 120 -2.75 -0.16 22.19
CA ILE A 120 -2.18 1.15 22.53
C ILE A 120 -2.28 1.38 24.05
N VAL A 121 -3.47 1.22 24.64
CA VAL A 121 -3.67 1.43 26.08
C VAL A 121 -2.76 0.51 26.90
N TYR A 122 -2.69 -0.78 26.54
CA TYR A 122 -1.79 -1.73 27.20
C TYR A 122 -0.33 -1.32 27.06
N GLY A 123 0.09 -0.87 25.87
CA GLY A 123 1.45 -0.39 25.61
C GLY A 123 1.82 0.82 26.46
N GLU A 124 0.92 1.79 26.59
CA GLU A 124 1.13 2.98 27.42
C GLU A 124 1.18 2.62 28.91
N VAL A 125 0.24 1.80 29.41
CA VAL A 125 0.20 1.39 30.83
C VAL A 125 1.44 0.60 31.23
N THR A 126 1.85 -0.38 30.41
CA THR A 126 3.06 -1.16 30.71
C THR A 126 4.34 -0.33 30.63
N ARG A 127 4.37 0.71 29.80
CA ARG A 127 5.48 1.66 29.73
C ARG A 127 5.53 2.59 30.94
N MET A 128 4.39 2.94 31.53
CA MET A 128 4.35 3.75 32.76
C MET A 128 4.70 2.95 34.03
N LEU A 129 4.44 1.65 34.02
CA LEU A 129 4.74 0.74 35.13
C LEU A 129 6.19 0.25 35.16
N LYS A 130 6.97 0.49 34.10
CA LYS A 130 8.33 0.00 33.92
C LYS A 130 9.32 1.15 33.85
#